data_AF-A0A352NR52-F1
#
_entry.id   AF-A0A352NR52-F1
#
_cell.length_a   1.000
_cell.length_b   1.000
_cell.length_c   1.000
_cell.angle_alpha   90.00
_cell.angle_beta   90.00
_cell.angle_gamma   90.00
#
_symmetry.space_group_name_H-M   'P 1'
#
loop_
_entity.id
_entity.type
_entity.pdbx_description
1 polymer ?
#
loop_
_entity_poly.entity_id
_entity_poly.type
_entity_poly.pdbx_seq_one_letter_code
_entity_poly.pdbx_strand_id
1 'polypeptide(L)' 'MNIIHLFNKYFFILMIIQGFFLVFIDPKEFKRKNLKKTALKSKIIGILFFILSTLLYAFSIYSF' A
#
# COMPACT_ATOMS: atom_id res chain seq x y z
N MET A 1 12.11 10.84 -18.39
CA MET A 1 10.81 10.23 -18.04
C MET A 1 10.60 10.42 -16.55
N ASN A 2 9.86 11.46 -16.14
CA ASN A 2 9.68 11.76 -14.72
C ASN A 2 8.79 10.69 -14.09
N ILE A 3 9.39 9.80 -13.30
CA ILE A 3 8.71 8.76 -12.50
C ILE A 3 7.58 9.34 -11.65
N ILE A 4 7.70 10.64 -11.30
CA ILE A 4 6.72 11.42 -10.55
C ILE A 4 5.40 11.57 -11.32
N HIS A 5 5.41 11.73 -12.64
CA HIS A 5 4.18 11.83 -13.44
C HIS A 5 3.44 10.48 -13.61
N LEU A 6 4.13 9.36 -13.38
CA LEU A 6 3.51 8.03 -13.33
C LEU A 6 2.63 7.86 -12.09
N PHE A 7 2.93 8.60 -11.02
CA PHE A 7 2.17 8.65 -9.77
C PHE A 7 0.91 9.53 -9.90
N ASN A 8 0.16 9.29 -10.98
CA ASN A 8 -1.10 9.96 -11.23
C ASN A 8 -2.20 9.38 -10.32
N LYS A 9 -3.37 10.02 -10.26
CA LYS A 9 -4.51 9.65 -9.40
C LYS A 9 -4.85 8.15 -9.46
N TYR A 10 -4.69 7.53 -10.62
CA TYR A 10 -4.90 6.09 -10.84
C TYR A 10 -3.90 5.21 -10.08
N PHE A 11 -2.61 5.56 -10.06
CA PHE A 11 -1.60 4.79 -9.32
C PHE A 11 -1.86 4.87 -7.81
N PHE A 12 -2.26 6.03 -7.32
CA PHE A 12 -2.65 6.22 -5.92
C PHE A 12 -3.85 5.34 -5.53
N ILE A 13 -4.90 5.30 -6.38
CA ILE A 13 -6.06 4.44 -6.16
C ILE A 13 -5.67 2.95 -6.14
N LEU A 14 -4.81 2.52 -7.08
CA LEU A 14 -4.32 1.14 -7.12
C LEU A 14 -3.53 0.78 -5.85
N MET A 15 -2.66 1.66 -5.36
CA MET A 15 -1.91 1.47 -4.12
C MET A 15 -2.82 1.38 -2.88
N ILE A 16 -3.87 2.19 -2.81
CA ILE A 16 -4.88 2.13 -1.75
C ILE A 16 -5.60 0.78 -1.76
N ILE A 17 -6.06 0.34 -2.93
CA ILE A 17 -6.73 -0.95 -3.08
C ILE A 17 -5.78 -2.06 -2.65
N GLN A 18 -4.55 -2.08 -3.16
CA GLN A 18 -3.56 -3.09 -2.81
C GLN A 18 -3.23 -3.11 -1.30
N GLY A 19 -3.08 -1.93 -0.69
CA GLY A 19 -2.93 -1.78 0.76
C GLY A 19 -4.12 -2.35 1.54
N PHE A 20 -5.35 -2.17 1.05
CA PHE A 20 -6.55 -2.74 1.66
C PHE A 20 -6.52 -4.29 1.63
N PHE A 21 -6.16 -4.89 0.49
CA PHE A 21 -6.01 -6.35 0.39
C PHE A 21 -4.95 -6.88 1.38
N LEU A 22 -3.79 -6.23 1.47
CA LEU A 22 -2.70 -6.59 2.39
C LEU A 22 -3.06 -6.48 3.89
N VAL A 23 -3.98 -5.59 4.25
CA VAL A 23 -4.41 -5.38 5.65
C VAL A 23 -5.59 -6.28 6.05
N PHE A 24 -6.49 -6.59 5.11
CA PHE A 24 -7.75 -7.28 5.43
C PHE A 24 -7.86 -8.70 4.89
N ILE A 25 -7.31 -8.98 3.70
CA ILE A 25 -7.47 -10.26 3.01
C ILE A 25 -6.29 -11.18 3.32
N ASP A 26 -5.07 -10.74 3.02
CA ASP A 26 -3.87 -11.55 3.24
C ASP A 26 -3.69 -12.00 4.71
N PRO A 27 -3.93 -11.15 5.73
CA PRO A 27 -3.76 -11.57 7.12
C PRO A 27 -4.79 -12.61 7.55
N LYS A 28 -5.98 -12.65 6.93
CA LYS A 28 -6.99 -13.70 7.18
C LYS A 28 -6.48 -15.03 6.65
N GLU A 29 -5.90 -15.04 5.46
CA GLU A 29 -5.34 -16.27 4.88
C GLU A 29 -4.13 -16.77 5.67
N PHE A 30 -3.22 -15.88 6.08
CA PHE A 30 -2.07 -16.24 6.90
C PHE A 30 -2.48 -16.76 8.29
N LYS A 31 -3.52 -16.20 8.89
CA LYS A 31 -4.08 -16.73 10.15
C LYS A 31 -4.65 -18.13 9.96
N ARG A 32 -5.31 -18.43 8.84
CA ARG A 32 -5.83 -19.77 8.52
C ARG A 32 -4.71 -20.81 8.40
N LYS A 33 -3.53 -20.38 7.92
CA LYS A 33 -2.31 -21.22 7.81
C LYS A 33 -1.46 -21.24 9.09
N ASN A 34 -1.96 -20.72 10.21
CA ASN A 34 -1.24 -20.58 11.49
C ASN A 34 0.04 -19.69 11.42
N LEU A 35 0.19 -18.90 10.36
CA LEU A 35 1.35 -18.01 10.11
C LEU A 35 1.14 -16.63 10.75
N LYS A 36 1.06 -16.58 12.09
CA LYS A 36 0.77 -15.35 12.85
C LYS A 36 1.79 -14.23 12.61
N LYS A 37 3.08 -14.57 12.51
CA LYS A 37 4.15 -13.59 12.22
C LYS A 37 3.99 -12.97 10.83
N THR A 38 3.63 -13.78 9.83
CA THR A 38 3.41 -13.31 8.45
C THR A 38 2.15 -12.45 8.35
N ALA A 39 1.09 -12.79 9.07
CA ALA A 39 -0.13 -11.97 9.17
C ALA A 39 0.16 -10.57 9.74
N LEU A 40 1.02 -10.48 10.76
CA LEU A 40 1.44 -9.19 11.33
C LEU A 40 2.28 -8.39 10.32
N LYS A 41 3.26 -9.04 9.67
CA LYS A 41 4.10 -8.41 8.64
C LYS A 41 3.25 -7.88 7.47
N SER A 42 2.25 -8.63 7.02
CA SER A 42 1.34 -8.22 5.95
C SER A 42 0.57 -6.94 6.30
N LYS A 43 0.02 -6.87 7.53
CA LYS A 43 -0.62 -5.64 8.01
C LYS A 43 0.33 -4.45 8.07
N ILE A 44 1.56 -4.67 8.57
CA ILE A 44 2.57 -3.61 8.65
C ILE A 44 2.91 -3.11 7.25
N ILE A 45 3.14 -4.02 6.29
CA ILE A 45 3.43 -3.68 4.90
C ILE A 45 2.27 -2.89 4.30
N GLY A 46 1.02 -3.33 4.48
CA GLY A 46 -0.15 -2.60 3.96
C GLY A 46 -0.29 -1.19 4.53
N ILE A 47 -0.04 -0.99 5.83
CA ILE A 47 -0.01 0.34 6.46
C ILE A 47 1.14 1.19 5.87
N LEU A 48 2.31 0.59 5.67
CA LEU A 48 3.47 1.27 5.08
C LEU A 48 3.18 1.70 3.64
N PHE A 49 2.46 0.88 2.87
CA PHE A 49 1.96 1.21 1.54
C PHE A 49 1.00 2.41 1.55
N PHE A 50 0.10 2.49 2.53
CA PHE A 50 -0.78 3.66 2.69
C PHE A 50 0.03 4.94 2.94
N ILE A 51 0.99 4.90 3.87
CA ILE A 51 1.85 6.05 4.19
C ILE A 51 2.68 6.46 2.97
N LEU A 52 3.32 5.50 2.30
CA LEU A 52 4.15 5.76 1.13
C LEU A 52 3.33 6.34 -0.03
N SER A 53 2.15 5.78 -0.29
CA SER A 53 1.25 6.27 -1.34
C SER A 53 0.80 7.71 -1.09
N THR A 54 0.52 8.05 0.17
CA THR A 54 0.10 9.41 0.57
C THR A 54 1.24 10.40 0.39
N LEU A 55 2.45 10.03 0.84
CA LEU A 55 3.65 10.86 0.68
C LEU A 55 3.98 11.09 -0.79
N LEU A 56 3.96 10.04 -1.63
CA LEU A 56 4.26 10.20 -3.05
C LEU A 56 3.19 11.02 -3.78
N TYR A 57 1.91 10.86 -3.44
CA TYR A 57 0.85 11.68 -4.01
C TYR A 57 0.99 13.16 -3.62
N ALA A 58 1.28 13.44 -2.35
CA ALA A 58 1.58 14.79 -1.89
C ALA A 58 2.79 15.38 -2.63
N PHE A 59 3.89 14.62 -2.73
CA PHE A 59 5.09 15.05 -3.46
C PHE A 59 4.81 15.30 -4.94
N SER A 60 3.96 14.48 -5.58
CA SER A 60 3.55 14.68 -6.96
C SER A 60 2.73 15.96 -7.16
N ILE A 61 1.96 16.41 -6.17
CA ILE A 61 1.22 17.68 -6.23
C ILE A 61 2.17 18.87 -6.04
N TYR A 62 3.11 18.77 -5.10
CA TYR A 62 4.04 19.86 -4.77
C TYR A 62 5.23 19.99 -5.73
N SER A 63 5.60 18.92 -6.45
CA SER A 63 6.70 18.89 -7.41
C SER A 63 6.36 19.54 -8.76
N PHE A 64 5.58 20.64 -8.74
CA PHE A 64 5.16 21.40 -9.91
C PHE A 64 6.34 21.87 -10.77
#